data_AF-A0A933FIB8-F1
#
_entry.id   AF-A0A933FIB8-F1
#
_cell.length_a   1.000
_cell.length_b   1.000
_cell.length_c   1.000
_cell.angle_alpha   90.00
_cell.angle_beta   90.00
_cell.angle_gamma   90.00
#
_symmetry.space_group_name_H-M   'P 1'
#
loop_
_entity.id
_entity.type
_entity.pdbx_description
1 polymer ?
#
loop_
_entity_poly.entity_id
_entity_poly.type
_entity_poly.pdbx_seq_one_letter_code
_entity_poly.pdbx_strand_id
1 'polypeptide(L)'
;MSPRDQDYPWVFRRDEIDILEDELEDLFEAFHRRGRSPSFESAILAEQLDTEERSDRELSSRLGFDVLEPPPTVLSAREPDEPPDDSFEAWQQELGYVRAHPLYQKAIRWTMFVKPAAKGGYEQGGMYAGELFRVYANVNLVPLKIFTALCEGMHEDDIGWNIAEEEYRLALTYLDRILESVALLSFSPDLGDWVSALRTGAKELREDLTAVIARLSQRKKGSV
;
A
#
# COMPACT_ATOMS: atom_id res chain seq x y z
N MET A 1 19.87 23.55 -3.31
CA MET A 1 19.55 22.97 -4.63
C MET A 1 19.41 24.11 -5.62
N SER A 2 20.08 24.02 -6.76
CA SER A 2 20.06 25.08 -7.78
C SER A 2 18.77 24.97 -8.60
N PRO A 3 18.11 26.08 -8.97
CA PRO A 3 16.90 26.07 -9.80
C PRO A 3 17.12 25.57 -11.25
N ARG A 4 18.34 25.11 -11.60
CA ARG A 4 18.66 24.51 -12.91
C ARG A 4 18.66 22.98 -12.92
N ASP A 5 18.46 22.34 -11.78
CA ASP A 5 18.40 20.88 -11.67
C ASP A 5 16.97 20.33 -11.86
N GLN A 6 15.98 21.18 -12.19
CA GLN A 6 14.57 20.80 -12.37
C GLN A 6 14.16 20.52 -13.84
N ASP A 7 15.02 20.85 -14.81
CA ASP A 7 14.69 20.76 -16.25
C ASP A 7 15.29 19.53 -16.95
N TYR A 8 15.69 18.51 -16.20
CA TYR A 8 16.20 17.27 -16.79
C TYR A 8 15.09 16.21 -16.87
N PRO A 9 14.85 15.59 -18.04
CA PRO A 9 13.79 14.60 -18.23
C PRO A 9 14.00 13.28 -17.46
N TRP A 10 15.18 13.09 -16.86
CA TRP A 10 15.53 11.97 -15.97
C TRP A 10 15.53 12.34 -14.48
N VAL A 11 15.13 13.57 -14.12
CA VAL A 11 14.81 13.88 -12.73
C VAL A 11 13.46 13.25 -12.44
N PHE A 12 13.49 11.98 -12.06
CA PHE A 12 12.37 11.32 -11.43
C PHE A 12 11.91 12.23 -10.29
N ARG A 13 10.71 12.80 -10.42
CA ARG A 13 10.10 13.54 -9.33
C ARG A 13 9.78 12.50 -8.27
N ARG A 14 10.71 12.31 -7.33
CA ARG A 14 10.53 11.44 -6.18
C ARG A 14 9.20 11.79 -5.53
N ASP A 15 8.22 10.93 -5.70
CA ASP A 15 6.88 11.17 -5.23
C ASP A 15 6.66 10.49 -3.88
N GLU A 16 5.48 10.69 -3.31
CA GLU A 16 5.15 10.08 -2.02
C GLU A 16 5.04 8.55 -2.08
N ILE A 17 4.84 7.96 -3.26
CA ILE A 17 4.79 6.50 -3.47
C ILE A 17 6.21 5.95 -3.41
N ASP A 18 7.15 6.56 -4.14
CA ASP A 18 8.57 6.21 -4.12
C ASP A 18 9.10 6.19 -2.67
N ILE A 19 8.71 7.18 -1.86
CA ILE A 19 9.12 7.26 -0.44
C ILE A 19 8.55 6.10 0.38
N LEU A 20 7.30 5.68 0.11
CA LEU A 20 6.67 4.58 0.83
C LEU A 20 7.28 3.23 0.43
N GLU A 21 7.57 3.04 -0.85
CA GLU A 21 8.22 1.85 -1.39
C GLU A 21 9.67 1.73 -0.89
N ASP A 22 10.46 2.79 -1.01
CA ASP A 22 11.83 2.87 -0.47
C ASP A 22 11.86 2.48 1.01
N GLU A 23 10.93 3.01 1.81
CA GLU A 23 10.91 2.75 3.26
C GLU A 23 10.51 1.31 3.59
N LEU A 24 9.70 0.66 2.76
CA LEU A 24 9.42 -0.77 2.89
C LEU A 24 10.62 -1.62 2.45
N GLU A 25 11.26 -1.28 1.33
CA GLU A 25 12.47 -1.97 0.86
C GLU A 25 13.59 -1.88 1.90
N ASP A 26 13.82 -0.70 2.48
CA ASP A 26 14.77 -0.47 3.57
C ASP A 26 14.47 -1.38 4.78
N LEU A 27 13.19 -1.54 5.14
CA LEU A 27 12.76 -2.43 6.22
C LEU A 27 13.05 -3.90 5.89
N PHE A 28 12.69 -4.35 4.69
CA PHE A 28 12.98 -5.70 4.24
C PHE A 28 14.50 -5.95 4.21
N GLU A 29 15.30 -5.05 3.67
CA GLU A 29 16.74 -5.20 3.64
C GLU A 29 17.33 -5.29 5.06
N ALA A 30 16.90 -4.42 5.96
CA ALA A 30 17.40 -4.33 7.32
C ALA A 30 17.15 -5.61 8.14
N PHE A 31 15.98 -6.24 7.97
CA PHE A 31 15.53 -7.35 8.82
C PHE A 31 15.54 -8.72 8.13
N HIS A 32 15.62 -8.79 6.79
CA HIS A 32 15.69 -10.04 6.05
C HIS A 32 17.13 -10.55 5.86
N ARG A 33 18.13 -9.65 5.73
CA ARG A 33 19.54 -10.05 5.54
C ARG A 33 20.27 -10.44 6.83
N ARG A 34 19.73 -10.10 8.01
CA ARG A 34 20.38 -10.38 9.30
C ARG A 34 20.00 -11.77 9.82
N GLY A 35 20.74 -12.78 9.37
CA GLY A 35 20.62 -14.19 9.79
C GLY A 35 20.99 -14.50 11.27
N ARG A 36 20.54 -13.69 12.24
CA ARG A 36 20.75 -13.92 13.68
C ARG A 36 19.43 -13.80 14.43
N SER A 37 18.77 -14.96 14.61
CA SER A 37 17.54 -15.18 15.37
C SER A 37 16.31 -14.45 14.80
N PRO A 38 15.15 -15.11 14.70
CA PRO A 38 13.93 -14.46 14.23
C PRO A 38 13.55 -13.34 15.21
N SER A 39 13.63 -12.10 14.73
CA SER A 39 13.12 -10.92 15.45
C SER A 39 11.64 -10.74 15.16
N PHE A 40 10.92 -10.00 15.99
CA PHE A 40 9.50 -9.74 15.71
C PHE A 40 9.34 -8.93 14.42
N GLU A 41 10.30 -8.07 14.08
CA GLU A 41 10.32 -7.31 12.82
C GLU A 41 10.35 -8.26 11.62
N SER A 42 11.27 -9.23 11.64
CA SER A 42 11.36 -10.23 10.56
C SER A 42 10.09 -11.08 10.43
N ALA A 43 9.44 -11.42 11.56
CA ALA A 43 8.19 -12.18 11.54
C ALA A 43 7.02 -11.36 10.98
N ILE A 44 6.93 -10.07 11.34
CA ILE A 44 5.88 -9.16 10.85
C ILE A 44 6.05 -8.90 9.35
N LEU A 45 7.28 -8.69 8.88
CA LEU A 45 7.56 -8.49 7.45
C LEU A 45 7.32 -9.78 6.64
N ALA A 46 7.68 -10.94 7.18
CA ALA A 46 7.37 -12.23 6.56
C ALA A 46 5.86 -12.46 6.46
N GLU A 47 5.09 -12.08 7.49
CA GLU A 47 3.63 -12.13 7.46
C GLU A 47 3.04 -11.28 6.32
N GLN A 48 3.63 -10.12 6.04
CA GLN A 48 3.22 -9.27 4.91
C GLN A 48 3.50 -9.97 3.58
N LEU A 49 4.71 -10.49 3.38
CA LEU A 49 5.08 -11.23 2.17
C LEU A 49 4.15 -12.42 1.93
N ASP A 50 3.89 -13.24 2.96
CA ASP A 50 2.98 -14.38 2.89
C ASP A 50 1.54 -13.97 2.53
N THR A 51 1.13 -12.76 2.90
CA THR A 51 -0.19 -12.21 2.58
C THR A 51 -0.29 -11.82 1.12
N GLU A 52 0.72 -11.11 0.61
CA GLU A 52 0.78 -10.70 -0.80
C GLU A 52 0.90 -11.92 -1.69
N GLU A 53 1.81 -12.86 -1.41
CA GLU A 53 1.94 -14.08 -2.19
C GLU A 53 0.66 -14.93 -2.21
N ARG A 54 -0.09 -14.97 -1.09
CA ARG A 54 -1.38 -15.67 -1.05
C ARG A 54 -2.41 -14.96 -1.94
N SER A 55 -2.51 -13.64 -1.81
CA SER A 55 -3.41 -12.82 -2.61
C SER A 55 -3.12 -12.96 -4.11
N ASP A 56 -1.84 -12.91 -4.50
CA ASP A 56 -1.40 -13.03 -5.89
C ASP A 56 -1.70 -14.41 -6.46
N ARG A 57 -1.48 -15.47 -5.68
CA ARG A 57 -1.85 -16.84 -6.08
C ARG A 57 -3.37 -16.98 -6.26
N GLU A 58 -4.17 -16.43 -5.35
CA GLU A 58 -5.63 -16.45 -5.46
C GLU A 58 -6.14 -15.65 -6.66
N LEU A 59 -5.54 -14.48 -6.93
CA LEU A 59 -5.86 -13.66 -8.09
C LEU A 59 -5.47 -14.35 -9.41
N SER A 60 -4.25 -14.88 -9.49
CA SER A 60 -3.76 -15.63 -10.64
C SER A 60 -4.67 -16.80 -10.98
N SER A 61 -5.13 -17.53 -9.95
CA SER A 61 -6.05 -18.64 -10.11
C SER A 61 -7.41 -18.21 -10.66
N ARG A 62 -7.99 -17.11 -10.13
CA ARG A 62 -9.27 -16.57 -10.63
C ARG A 62 -9.18 -16.07 -12.07
N LEU A 63 -8.03 -15.53 -12.47
CA LEU A 63 -7.78 -15.02 -13.81
C LEU A 63 -7.35 -16.12 -14.80
N GLY A 64 -7.09 -17.34 -14.33
CA GLY A 64 -6.67 -18.46 -15.16
C GLY A 64 -5.20 -18.42 -15.59
N PHE A 65 -4.36 -17.66 -14.87
CA PHE A 65 -2.92 -17.58 -15.12
C PHE A 65 -2.12 -18.76 -14.56
N ASP A 66 -2.73 -19.64 -13.76
CA ASP A 66 -2.12 -20.84 -13.16
C ASP A 66 -1.50 -21.85 -14.16
N VAL A 67 -1.67 -21.65 -15.47
CA VAL A 67 -1.17 -22.54 -16.54
C VAL A 67 0.14 -22.04 -17.18
N LEU A 68 0.61 -20.83 -16.84
CA LEU A 68 1.85 -20.28 -17.36
C LEU A 68 2.86 -20.11 -16.23
N GLU A 69 4.10 -20.56 -16.48
CA GLU A 69 5.27 -20.34 -15.61
C GLU A 69 5.32 -18.88 -15.09
N PRO A 70 5.90 -18.65 -13.90
CA PRO A 70 5.85 -17.34 -13.25
C PRO A 70 6.35 -16.26 -14.22
N PRO A 71 5.57 -15.21 -14.52
CA PRO A 71 6.17 -14.05 -15.14
C PRO A 71 7.23 -13.52 -14.16
N PRO A 72 8.43 -13.17 -14.66
CA PRO A 72 9.48 -12.66 -13.80
C PRO A 72 9.01 -11.31 -13.27
N THR A 73 8.86 -11.17 -11.96
CA THR A 73 8.70 -9.87 -11.28
C THR A 73 7.45 -9.09 -11.72
N VAL A 74 6.35 -9.24 -10.98
CA VAL A 74 5.22 -8.29 -11.07
C VAL A 74 5.59 -7.03 -10.29
N LEU A 75 6.57 -6.29 -10.80
CA LEU A 75 6.54 -4.84 -10.78
C LEU A 75 6.14 -4.47 -12.19
N SER A 76 5.02 -3.77 -12.35
CA SER A 76 4.46 -3.32 -13.63
C SER A 76 5.53 -2.89 -14.64
N ALA A 77 5.96 -3.82 -15.50
CA ALA A 77 6.93 -3.59 -16.56
C ALA A 77 6.42 -4.28 -17.82
N ARG A 78 5.29 -3.80 -18.34
CA ARG A 78 5.04 -3.93 -19.77
C ARG A 78 5.98 -2.92 -20.42
N GLU A 79 7.10 -3.39 -20.96
CA GLU A 79 7.96 -2.56 -21.82
C GLU A 79 7.06 -1.95 -22.91
N PRO A 80 7.04 -0.61 -23.06
CA PRO A 80 6.23 0.00 -24.10
C PRO A 80 6.86 -0.32 -25.46
N ASP A 81 6.20 -1.16 -26.24
CA ASP A 81 6.55 -1.47 -27.64
C ASP A 81 6.31 -0.28 -28.60
N GLU A 82 5.95 0.91 -28.11
CA GLU A 82 5.61 2.09 -28.92
C GLU A 82 6.37 3.37 -28.51
N PRO A 83 6.72 4.25 -29.47
CA PRO A 83 7.57 5.42 -29.24
C PRO A 83 6.94 6.46 -28.29
N PRO A 84 7.77 7.33 -27.65
CA PRO A 84 7.51 7.80 -26.29
C PRO A 84 6.77 9.14 -26.13
N ASP A 85 6.19 9.74 -27.17
CA ASP A 85 5.69 11.12 -27.03
C ASP A 85 4.24 11.23 -26.50
N ASP A 86 3.30 10.37 -26.94
CA ASP A 86 1.89 10.47 -26.52
C ASP A 86 1.57 9.63 -25.26
N SER A 87 2.30 8.53 -25.03
CA SER A 87 2.05 7.61 -23.90
C SER A 87 2.52 8.16 -22.56
N PHE A 88 3.58 8.97 -22.55
CA PHE A 88 4.13 9.56 -21.34
C PHE A 88 3.25 10.68 -20.79
N GLU A 89 2.70 11.55 -21.65
CA GLU A 89 1.78 12.61 -21.22
C GLU A 89 0.45 12.03 -20.72
N ALA A 90 -0.08 11.00 -21.38
CA ALA A 90 -1.26 10.27 -20.92
C ALA A 90 -1.01 9.67 -19.53
N TRP A 91 0.08 8.92 -19.35
CA TRP A 91 0.45 8.32 -18.08
C TRP A 91 0.64 9.36 -16.95
N GLN A 92 1.26 10.51 -17.25
CA GLN A 92 1.38 11.59 -16.28
C GLN A 92 0.04 12.21 -15.87
N GLN A 93 -0.91 12.32 -16.81
CA GLN A 93 -2.27 12.79 -16.50
C GLN A 93 -3.04 11.78 -15.65
N GLU A 94 -2.88 10.49 -15.94
CA GLU A 94 -3.47 9.40 -15.15
C GLU A 94 -2.95 9.40 -13.72
N LEU A 95 -1.63 9.52 -13.53
CA LEU A 95 -1.02 9.70 -12.21
C LEU A 95 -1.54 10.96 -11.50
N GLY A 96 -1.72 12.06 -12.23
CA GLY A 96 -2.33 13.28 -11.69
C GLY A 96 -3.74 13.04 -11.16
N TYR A 97 -4.55 12.25 -11.87
CA TYR A 97 -5.90 11.87 -11.45
C TYR A 97 -5.88 10.98 -10.20
N VAL A 98 -5.06 9.93 -10.19
CA VAL A 98 -4.92 9.02 -9.04
C VAL A 98 -4.46 9.79 -7.81
N ARG A 99 -3.45 10.65 -7.95
CA ARG A 99 -2.97 11.49 -6.85
C ARG A 99 -4.03 12.47 -6.36
N ALA A 100 -4.86 13.02 -7.24
CA ALA A 100 -5.97 13.88 -6.82
C ALA A 100 -7.17 13.11 -6.23
N HIS A 101 -7.18 11.77 -6.31
CA HIS A 101 -8.32 10.97 -5.91
C HIS A 101 -8.63 11.11 -4.41
N PRO A 102 -9.88 11.42 -4.00
CA PRO A 102 -10.21 11.72 -2.60
C PRO A 102 -9.86 10.60 -1.61
N LEU A 103 -10.05 9.33 -2.01
CA LEU A 103 -9.72 8.18 -1.17
C LEU A 103 -8.21 8.09 -0.92
N TYR A 104 -7.41 8.28 -1.97
CA TYR A 104 -5.95 8.24 -1.87
C TYR A 104 -5.43 9.39 -1.02
N GLN A 105 -5.92 10.62 -1.25
CA GLN A 105 -5.59 11.79 -0.43
C GLN A 105 -5.99 11.63 1.04
N LYS A 106 -7.09 10.93 1.32
CA LYS A 106 -7.48 10.59 2.71
C LYS A 106 -6.50 9.59 3.33
N ALA A 107 -6.15 8.54 2.59
CA ALA A 107 -5.20 7.51 3.04
C ALA A 107 -3.80 8.10 3.31
N ILE A 108 -3.30 8.96 2.43
CA ILE A 108 -2.01 9.64 2.60
C ILE A 108 -2.03 10.54 3.84
N ARG A 109 -3.05 11.38 4.03
CA ARG A 109 -3.14 12.25 5.21
C ARG A 109 -3.22 11.45 6.51
N TRP A 110 -3.97 10.36 6.52
CA TRP A 110 -4.04 9.46 7.66
C TRP A 110 -2.68 8.80 7.94
N THR A 111 -1.99 8.34 6.90
CA THR A 111 -0.64 7.75 7.01
C THR A 111 0.37 8.75 7.58
N MET A 112 0.37 10.00 7.10
CA MET A 112 1.22 11.08 7.60
C MET A 112 1.00 11.38 9.09
N PHE A 113 -0.21 11.19 9.60
CA PHE A 113 -0.52 11.34 11.03
C PHE A 113 -0.04 10.13 11.86
N VAL A 114 -0.25 8.91 11.37
CA VAL A 114 0.01 7.67 12.13
C VAL A 114 1.50 7.30 12.14
N LYS A 115 2.15 7.38 10.97
CA LYS A 115 3.49 6.84 10.73
C LYS A 115 4.58 7.40 11.65
N PRO A 116 4.72 8.74 11.85
CA PRO A 116 5.81 9.28 12.67
C PRO A 116 5.73 8.83 14.13
N ALA A 117 4.51 8.75 14.68
CA ALA A 117 4.28 8.32 16.06
C ALA A 117 4.57 6.83 16.24
N ALA A 118 4.11 5.99 15.30
CA ALA A 118 4.37 4.55 15.34
C ALA A 118 5.88 4.25 15.22
N LYS A 119 6.57 4.91 14.26
CA LYS A 119 8.02 4.78 14.07
C LYS A 119 8.79 5.22 15.31
N GLY A 120 8.52 6.42 15.81
CA GLY A 120 9.21 6.97 16.99
C GLY A 120 8.99 6.13 18.24
N GLY A 121 7.76 5.61 18.44
CA GLY A 121 7.47 4.72 19.57
C GLY A 121 8.15 3.36 19.45
N TYR A 122 8.23 2.79 18.24
CA TYR A 122 9.00 1.58 17.99
C TYR A 122 10.50 1.78 18.26
N GLU A 123 11.09 2.87 17.76
CA GLU A 123 12.53 3.18 17.92
C GLU A 123 12.94 3.44 19.38
N GLN A 124 12.02 3.98 20.20
CA GLN A 124 12.22 4.13 21.64
C GLN A 124 12.24 2.78 22.38
N GLY A 125 11.70 1.72 21.77
CA GLY A 125 11.62 0.39 22.35
C GLY A 125 10.55 0.27 23.44
N GLY A 126 10.67 -0.79 24.26
CA GLY A 126 9.75 -1.07 25.36
C GLY A 126 8.74 -2.17 25.07
N MET A 127 7.77 -2.34 25.98
CA MET A 127 6.85 -3.50 25.96
C MET A 127 5.94 -3.56 24.73
N TYR A 128 5.70 -2.41 24.07
CA TYR A 128 4.82 -2.29 22.91
C TYR A 128 5.56 -2.11 21.58
N ALA A 129 6.90 -2.21 21.57
CA ALA A 129 7.71 -1.95 20.38
C ALA A 129 7.29 -2.80 19.17
N GLY A 130 6.94 -4.08 19.40
CA GLY A 130 6.46 -4.97 18.34
C GLY A 130 5.13 -4.52 17.72
N GLU A 131 4.18 -4.05 18.52
CA GLU A 131 2.89 -3.57 18.02
C GLU A 131 3.04 -2.22 17.30
N LEU A 132 3.91 -1.34 17.80
CA LEU A 132 4.23 -0.08 17.14
C LEU A 132 4.95 -0.31 15.81
N PHE A 133 5.84 -1.30 15.74
CA PHE A 133 6.46 -1.73 14.48
C PHE A 133 5.43 -2.29 13.51
N ARG A 134 4.49 -3.14 13.97
CA ARG A 134 3.42 -3.67 13.12
C ARG A 134 2.55 -2.54 12.56
N VAL A 135 2.19 -1.54 13.36
CA VAL A 135 1.46 -0.36 12.88
C VAL A 135 2.30 0.40 11.84
N TYR A 136 3.58 0.64 12.14
CA TYR A 136 4.48 1.38 11.27
C TYR A 136 4.72 0.67 9.92
N ALA A 137 4.89 -0.65 9.90
CA ALA A 137 5.07 -1.39 8.65
C ALA A 137 3.79 -1.39 7.81
N ASN A 138 2.64 -1.71 8.41
CA ASN A 138 1.37 -1.84 7.68
C ASN A 138 0.80 -0.49 7.23
N VAL A 139 1.05 0.61 7.94
CA VAL A 139 0.49 1.92 7.56
C VAL A 139 1.05 2.41 6.22
N ASN A 140 2.27 2.01 5.85
CA ASN A 140 2.84 2.33 4.53
C ASN A 140 2.10 1.63 3.39
N LEU A 141 1.59 0.43 3.63
CA LEU A 141 0.96 -0.41 2.59
C LEU A 141 -0.45 0.06 2.24
N VAL A 142 -1.20 0.65 3.19
CA VAL A 142 -2.57 1.11 2.94
C VAL A 142 -2.67 2.10 1.75
N PRO A 143 -1.92 3.22 1.72
CA PRO A 143 -1.96 4.13 0.57
C PRO A 143 -1.39 3.51 -0.71
N LEU A 144 -0.37 2.64 -0.62
CA LEU A 144 0.20 1.94 -1.78
C LEU A 144 -0.85 1.06 -2.46
N LYS A 145 -1.53 0.19 -1.70
CA LYS A 145 -2.57 -0.68 -2.25
C LYS A 145 -3.76 0.11 -2.81
N ILE A 146 -4.13 1.24 -2.19
CA ILE A 146 -5.15 2.15 -2.74
C ILE A 146 -4.70 2.79 -4.06
N PHE A 147 -3.43 3.20 -4.14
CA PHE A 147 -2.85 3.79 -5.34
C PHE A 147 -2.85 2.78 -6.48
N THR A 148 -2.30 1.57 -6.26
CA THR A 148 -2.29 0.48 -7.23
C THR A 148 -3.70 0.16 -7.69
N ALA A 149 -4.66 0.03 -6.78
CA ALA A 149 -6.06 -0.24 -7.13
C ALA A 149 -6.68 0.84 -8.04
N LEU A 150 -6.33 2.11 -7.81
CA LEU A 150 -6.81 3.21 -8.63
C LEU A 150 -6.19 3.19 -10.03
N CYS A 151 -4.88 2.97 -10.14
CA CYS A 151 -4.19 2.82 -11.42
C CYS A 151 -4.80 1.67 -12.24
N GLU A 152 -4.91 0.49 -11.65
CA GLU A 152 -5.46 -0.69 -12.33
C GLU A 152 -6.93 -0.52 -12.72
N GLY A 153 -7.69 0.21 -11.91
CA GLY A 153 -9.09 0.53 -12.20
C GLY A 153 -9.29 1.44 -13.41
N MET A 154 -8.26 2.19 -13.85
CA MET A 154 -8.33 3.09 -15.00
C MET A 154 -8.23 2.39 -16.34
N HIS A 155 -7.71 1.15 -16.38
CA HIS A 155 -7.64 0.36 -17.60
C HIS A 155 -9.04 -0.08 -18.11
N GLU A 156 -10.06 0.01 -17.24
CA GLU A 156 -11.47 -0.27 -17.55
C GLU A 156 -11.75 -1.64 -18.21
N ASP A 157 -10.85 -2.61 -18.00
CA ASP A 157 -11.01 -4.00 -18.41
C ASP A 157 -11.27 -4.92 -17.21
N ASP A 158 -11.75 -6.14 -17.51
CA ASP A 158 -12.09 -7.12 -16.48
C ASP A 158 -10.88 -7.54 -15.63
N ILE A 159 -9.67 -7.53 -16.20
CA ILE A 159 -8.44 -7.90 -15.49
C ILE A 159 -8.09 -6.79 -14.49
N GLY A 160 -8.01 -5.54 -14.94
CA GLY A 160 -7.76 -4.35 -14.13
C GLY A 160 -8.78 -4.20 -13.01
N TRP A 161 -10.06 -4.46 -13.25
CA TRP A 161 -11.08 -4.45 -12.18
C TRP A 161 -10.94 -5.60 -11.18
N ASN A 162 -10.39 -6.76 -11.57
CA ASN A 162 -10.10 -7.85 -10.64
C ASN A 162 -8.86 -7.54 -9.79
N ILE A 163 -7.82 -6.99 -10.41
CA ILE A 163 -6.62 -6.53 -9.69
C ILE A 163 -7.00 -5.42 -8.71
N ALA A 164 -7.71 -4.38 -9.16
CA ALA A 164 -8.15 -3.28 -8.31
C ALA A 164 -9.00 -3.72 -7.11
N GLU A 165 -9.94 -4.65 -7.33
CA GLU A 165 -10.74 -5.20 -6.23
C GLU A 165 -9.87 -5.93 -5.19
N GLU A 166 -8.85 -6.67 -5.64
CA GLU A 166 -7.94 -7.39 -4.75
C GLU A 166 -7.02 -6.44 -3.97
N GLU A 167 -6.47 -5.42 -4.65
CA GLU A 167 -5.65 -4.38 -4.02
C GLU A 167 -6.43 -3.61 -2.94
N TYR A 168 -7.71 -3.29 -3.17
CA TYR A 168 -8.56 -2.71 -2.12
C TYR A 168 -8.79 -3.67 -0.93
N ARG A 169 -8.87 -4.99 -1.17
CA ARG A 169 -8.98 -5.98 -0.08
C ARG A 169 -7.68 -6.10 0.70
N LEU A 170 -6.52 -6.02 0.05
CA LEU A 170 -5.23 -5.96 0.72
C LEU A 170 -5.13 -4.71 1.61
N ALA A 171 -5.56 -3.54 1.10
CA ALA A 171 -5.63 -2.31 1.90
C ALA A 171 -6.48 -2.50 3.18
N LEU A 172 -7.65 -3.16 3.06
CA LEU A 172 -8.50 -3.50 4.21
C LEU A 172 -7.80 -4.46 5.19
N THR A 173 -7.09 -5.46 4.68
CA THR A 173 -6.33 -6.42 5.50
C THR A 173 -5.26 -5.72 6.33
N TYR A 174 -4.53 -4.78 5.72
CA TYR A 174 -3.52 -3.99 6.43
C TYR A 174 -4.15 -3.04 7.47
N LEU A 175 -5.30 -2.43 7.16
CA LEU A 175 -6.05 -1.65 8.15
C LEU A 175 -6.51 -2.51 9.34
N ASP A 176 -6.98 -3.72 9.10
CA ASP A 176 -7.42 -4.63 10.18
C ASP A 176 -6.25 -5.01 11.09
N ARG A 177 -5.09 -5.35 10.54
CA ARG A 177 -3.85 -5.60 11.31
C ARG A 177 -3.42 -4.40 12.15
N ILE A 178 -3.51 -3.20 11.60
CA ILE A 178 -3.22 -1.96 12.34
C ILE A 178 -4.17 -1.81 13.52
N LEU A 179 -5.47 -2.06 13.32
CA LEU A 179 -6.48 -1.95 14.36
C LEU A 179 -6.30 -3.00 15.47
N GLU A 180 -5.89 -4.22 15.11
CA GLU A 180 -5.56 -5.29 16.06
C GLU A 180 -4.38 -4.88 16.96
N SER A 181 -3.28 -4.39 16.38
CA SER A 181 -2.13 -3.88 17.16
C SER A 181 -2.53 -2.71 18.05
N VAL A 182 -3.31 -1.77 17.53
CA VAL A 182 -3.78 -0.60 18.29
C VAL A 182 -4.71 -1.00 19.44
N ALA A 183 -5.41 -2.12 19.34
CA ALA A 183 -6.16 -2.69 20.47
C ALA A 183 -5.27 -3.05 21.66
N LEU A 184 -4.08 -3.56 21.39
CA LEU A 184 -3.10 -3.87 22.43
C LEU A 184 -2.43 -2.61 22.99
N LEU A 185 -2.27 -1.56 22.18
CA LEU A 185 -1.74 -0.27 22.61
C LEU A 185 -2.69 0.55 23.50
N SER A 186 -3.98 0.19 23.53
CA SER A 186 -5.03 0.95 24.25
C SER A 186 -4.84 0.95 25.77
N PHE A 187 -3.98 0.06 26.28
CA PHE A 187 -3.63 -0.01 27.71
C PHE A 187 -2.45 0.89 28.08
N SER A 188 -1.83 1.56 27.11
CA SER A 188 -0.78 2.56 27.36
C SER A 188 -1.41 3.93 27.69
N PRO A 189 -1.20 4.49 28.89
CA PRO A 189 -1.76 5.79 29.27
C PRO A 189 -1.28 6.93 28.36
N ASP A 190 -0.04 6.83 27.87
CA ASP A 190 0.63 7.89 27.12
C ASP A 190 0.20 7.92 25.63
N LEU A 191 -0.49 6.89 25.15
CA LEU A 191 -0.90 6.75 23.75
C LEU A 191 -2.40 6.94 23.53
N GLY A 192 -3.20 7.18 24.58
CA GLY A 192 -4.66 7.14 24.54
C GLY A 192 -5.29 8.03 23.46
N ASP A 193 -4.90 9.30 23.41
CA ASP A 193 -5.44 10.26 22.44
C ASP A 193 -5.05 9.90 20.99
N TRP A 194 -3.79 9.51 20.79
CA TRP A 194 -3.28 9.07 19.48
C TRP A 194 -3.99 7.81 18.98
N VAL A 195 -4.16 6.81 19.86
CA VAL A 195 -4.91 5.57 19.58
C VAL A 195 -6.35 5.86 19.18
N SER A 196 -7.01 6.78 19.89
CA SER A 196 -8.39 7.19 19.60
C SER A 196 -8.52 7.86 18.21
N ALA A 197 -7.62 8.81 17.92
CA ALA A 197 -7.59 9.49 16.62
C ALA A 197 -7.26 8.54 15.46
N LEU A 198 -6.29 7.64 15.65
CA LEU A 198 -5.92 6.62 14.67
C LEU A 198 -7.11 5.73 14.33
N ARG A 199 -7.79 5.19 15.36
CA ARG A 199 -8.97 4.33 15.18
C ARG A 199 -10.09 5.01 14.43
N THR A 200 -10.33 6.29 14.72
CA THR A 200 -11.35 7.08 14.05
C THR A 200 -11.02 7.18 12.56
N GLY A 201 -9.79 7.60 12.21
CA GLY A 201 -9.37 7.68 10.81
C GLY A 201 -9.37 6.32 10.08
N ALA A 202 -8.94 5.25 10.75
CA ALA A 202 -8.94 3.89 10.20
C ALA A 202 -10.36 3.38 9.93
N LYS A 203 -11.32 3.67 10.82
CA LYS A 203 -12.73 3.32 10.63
C LYS A 203 -13.31 4.05 9.41
N GLU A 204 -13.05 5.34 9.29
CA GLU A 204 -13.53 6.13 8.15
C GLU A 204 -12.95 5.62 6.82
N LEU A 205 -11.65 5.28 6.79
CA LEU A 205 -11.02 4.68 5.60
C LEU A 205 -11.61 3.31 5.26
N ARG A 206 -11.87 2.47 6.28
CA ARG A 206 -12.51 1.17 6.09
C ARG A 206 -13.89 1.31 5.46
N GLU A 207 -14.69 2.26 5.94
CA GLU A 207 -16.03 2.54 5.40
C GLU A 207 -15.94 2.95 3.92
N ASP A 208 -15.02 3.86 3.58
CA ASP A 208 -14.82 4.29 2.19
C ASP A 208 -14.35 3.15 1.27
N LEU A 209 -13.38 2.33 1.72
CA LEU A 209 -12.88 1.16 0.99
C LEU A 209 -13.98 0.12 0.75
N THR A 210 -14.74 -0.19 1.79
CA THR A 210 -15.86 -1.15 1.69
C THR A 210 -16.91 -0.66 0.70
N ALA A 211 -17.20 0.66 0.70
CA ALA A 211 -18.11 1.26 -0.27
C ALA A 211 -17.57 1.23 -1.70
N VAL A 212 -16.25 1.40 -1.91
CA VAL A 212 -15.61 1.26 -3.23
C VAL A 212 -15.70 -0.18 -3.73
N ILE A 213 -15.31 -1.16 -2.92
CA ILE A 213 -15.39 -2.59 -3.29
C ILE A 213 -16.83 -2.97 -3.65
N ALA A 214 -17.81 -2.57 -2.84
CA ALA A 214 -19.23 -2.85 -3.11
C ALA A 214 -19.69 -2.26 -4.46
N ARG A 215 -19.23 -1.06 -4.82
CA ARG A 215 -19.52 -0.43 -6.12
C ARG A 215 -18.86 -1.17 -7.28
N LEU A 216 -17.62 -1.63 -7.12
CA LEU A 216 -16.92 -2.43 -8.13
C LEU A 216 -17.65 -3.76 -8.39
N SER A 217 -18.05 -4.48 -7.33
CA SER A 217 -18.80 -5.73 -7.48
C SER A 217 -20.18 -5.52 -8.13
N GLN A 218 -20.82 -4.36 -7.92
CA GLN A 218 -22.09 -4.02 -8.59
C GLN A 218 -21.90 -3.74 -10.08
N ARG A 219 -20.83 -3.02 -10.47
CA ARG A 219 -20.50 -2.76 -11.88
C ARG A 219 -20.27 -4.07 -12.64
N LYS A 220 -19.51 -5.01 -12.08
CA LYS A 220 -19.29 -6.34 -12.67
C LYS A 220 -20.60 -7.12 -12.91
N LYS A 221 -21.60 -6.98 -12.04
CA LYS A 221 -22.91 -7.64 -12.19
C LYS A 221 -23.83 -6.98 -13.22
N GLY A 222 -23.60 -5.70 -13.54
CA GLY A 222 -24.39 -4.93 -14.50
C GLY A 222 -23.87 -4.96 -15.93
N SER A 223 -22.64 -5.45 -16.14
CA SER A 223 -21.99 -5.58 -17.46
C SER A 223 -22.25 -6.94 -18.15
N VAL A 224 -23.27 -7.68 -17.71
CA VAL A 224 -23.70 -8.97 -18.30
C VAL A 224 -25.00 -8.80 -19.08
#